data_AF-A0A1Y0Y949-F1
#
_entry.id   AF-A0A1Y0Y949-F1
#
_cell.length_a   1.000
_cell.length_b   1.000
_cell.length_c   1.000
_cell.angle_alpha   90.00
_cell.angle_beta   90.00
_cell.angle_gamma   90.00
#
_symmetry.space_group_name_H-M   'P 1'
#
loop_
_entity.id
_entity.type
_entity.pdbx_description
1 polymer ?
#
loop_
_entity_poly.entity_id
_entity_poly.type
_entity_poly.pdbx_seq_one_letter_code
_entity_poly.pdbx_strand_id
1 'polypeptide(L)'
;MALERHQIEQRVDHRSFERQGKEQEPTRHMGVSATALERQAAREIPGRGPVTDLGKQNAEIRERNRVLETARKAVEKAQELFSGLEKKARLAVGLARKIGQRMEREREAERQRKELARQAEIRRQQDIRTAEEARKAADLERKPSKGLSRGRSRRSDQGYDPW
;
A
#
# COMPACT_ATOMS: atom_id res chain seq x y z
N MET A 1 38.19 -30.99 38.27
CA MET A 1 38.34 -31.24 36.81
C MET A 1 38.56 -29.91 36.10
N ALA A 2 39.14 -29.88 34.90
CA ALA A 2 39.57 -28.62 34.23
C ALA A 2 38.43 -27.64 33.82
N LEU A 3 37.15 -28.00 34.02
CA LEU A 3 35.99 -27.21 33.63
C LEU A 3 35.38 -26.36 34.75
N GLU A 4 35.75 -26.57 36.02
CA GLU A 4 35.20 -25.81 37.17
C GLU A 4 35.74 -24.39 37.29
N ARG A 5 36.85 -24.05 36.61
CA ARG A 5 37.54 -22.77 36.80
C ARG A 5 36.90 -21.58 36.05
N HIS A 6 35.84 -21.79 35.27
CA HIS A 6 35.28 -20.75 34.39
C HIS A 6 33.80 -20.39 34.62
N GLN A 7 33.07 -21.01 35.55
CA GLN A 7 31.62 -20.74 35.80
C GLN A 7 30.74 -20.72 34.53
N ILE A 8 31.14 -21.42 33.46
CA ILE A 8 30.32 -21.58 32.26
C ILE A 8 29.59 -22.92 32.38
N GLU A 9 28.26 -22.90 32.47
CA GLU A 9 27.38 -24.09 32.35
C GLU A 9 27.35 -24.63 30.91
N GLN A 10 28.51 -24.86 30.30
CA GLN A 10 28.55 -25.45 28.96
C GLN A 10 28.32 -26.96 29.07
N ARG A 11 27.05 -27.35 29.14
CA ARG A 11 26.64 -28.75 29.04
C ARG A 11 26.88 -29.22 27.59
N VAL A 12 27.79 -30.16 27.42
CA VAL A 12 28.03 -30.80 26.12
C VAL A 12 26.87 -31.73 25.83
N ASP A 13 26.14 -31.48 24.74
CA ASP A 13 25.13 -32.41 24.26
C ASP A 13 25.83 -33.62 23.62
N HIS A 14 25.63 -34.79 24.21
CA HIS A 14 26.23 -36.05 23.77
C HIS A 14 25.47 -36.73 22.62
N ARG A 15 24.32 -36.18 22.19
CA ARG A 15 23.63 -36.66 20.99
C ARG A 15 24.48 -36.38 19.76
N SER A 16 24.33 -37.19 18.71
CA SER A 16 24.95 -36.90 17.41
C SER A 16 24.49 -35.55 16.86
N PHE A 17 25.29 -34.89 16.02
CA PHE A 17 24.90 -33.61 15.39
C PHE A 17 23.57 -33.72 14.65
N GLU A 18 23.34 -34.84 13.96
CA GLU A 18 22.06 -35.15 13.33
C GLU A 18 20.88 -35.12 14.31
N ARG A 19 20.99 -35.77 15.46
CA ARG A 19 19.95 -35.75 16.52
C ARG A 19 19.77 -34.40 17.19
N GLN A 20 20.76 -33.51 17.07
CA GLN A 20 20.66 -32.12 17.50
C GLN A 20 20.04 -31.22 16.42
N GLY A 21 19.79 -31.72 15.21
CA GLY A 21 19.36 -30.92 14.06
C GLY A 21 20.46 -30.00 13.52
N LYS A 22 21.73 -30.36 13.74
CA LYS A 22 22.89 -29.64 13.21
C LYS A 22 23.40 -30.35 11.96
N GLU A 23 23.36 -29.63 10.84
CA GLU A 23 24.00 -30.04 9.58
C GLU A 23 25.51 -29.78 9.67
N GLN A 24 26.19 -30.61 10.46
CA GLN A 24 27.63 -30.54 10.69
C GLN A 24 28.24 -31.92 10.53
N GLU A 25 29.28 -32.04 9.70
CA GLU A 25 30.05 -33.26 9.59
C GLU A 25 30.98 -33.40 10.81
N PRO A 26 30.95 -34.54 11.53
CA PRO A 26 31.80 -34.75 12.68
C PRO A 26 33.25 -35.00 12.26
N THR A 27 34.19 -34.41 12.99
CA THR A 27 35.63 -34.69 12.82
C THR A 27 36.00 -36.06 13.38
N ARG A 28 37.05 -36.68 12.83
CA ARG A 28 37.56 -37.97 13.28
C ARG A 28 38.55 -37.81 14.43
N HIS A 29 38.58 -38.77 15.37
CA HIS A 29 39.59 -38.81 16.41
C HIS A 29 40.98 -39.06 15.82
N MET A 30 41.93 -38.16 16.11
CA MET A 30 43.29 -38.21 15.56
C MET A 30 44.18 -39.30 16.20
N GLY A 31 43.94 -39.65 17.47
CA GLY A 31 44.86 -40.51 18.22
C GLY A 31 46.12 -39.78 18.72
N VAL A 32 46.88 -40.44 19.60
CA VAL A 32 48.04 -39.84 20.29
C VAL A 32 49.17 -39.49 19.34
N SER A 33 49.54 -40.39 18.42
CA SER A 33 50.65 -40.19 17.49
C SER A 33 50.42 -39.04 16.52
N ALA A 34 49.25 -38.98 15.86
CA ALA A 34 48.93 -37.88 14.96
C ALA A 34 48.86 -36.55 15.73
N THR A 35 48.27 -36.54 16.93
CA THR A 35 48.26 -35.34 17.79
C THR A 35 49.65 -34.87 18.17
N ALA A 36 50.59 -35.78 18.45
CA ALA A 36 51.97 -35.44 18.77
C ALA A 36 52.70 -34.81 17.57
N LEU A 37 52.55 -35.38 16.37
CA LEU A 37 53.11 -34.84 15.14
C LEU A 37 52.58 -33.44 14.82
N GLU A 38 51.26 -33.25 14.91
CA GLU A 38 50.64 -31.93 14.69
C GLU A 38 51.13 -30.91 15.71
N ARG A 39 51.24 -31.30 16.99
CA ARG A 39 51.74 -30.42 18.04
C ARG A 39 53.21 -30.04 17.83
N GLN A 40 54.04 -30.99 17.40
CA GLN A 40 55.44 -30.72 17.10
C GLN A 40 55.56 -29.73 15.93
N ALA A 41 54.85 -29.99 14.83
CA ALA A 41 54.89 -29.12 13.66
C ALA A 41 54.38 -27.70 13.94
N ALA A 42 53.36 -27.56 14.78
CA ALA A 42 52.86 -26.25 15.21
C ALA A 42 53.85 -25.47 16.10
N ARG A 43 54.75 -26.17 16.82
CA ARG A 43 55.83 -25.56 17.62
C ARG A 43 57.00 -25.15 16.75
N GLU A 44 57.34 -25.94 15.75
CA GLU A 44 58.43 -25.67 14.81
C GLU A 44 58.11 -24.47 13.92
N ILE A 45 56.88 -24.42 13.37
CA ILE A 45 56.45 -23.34 12.48
C ILE A 45 55.05 -22.87 12.94
N PRO A 46 54.96 -21.72 13.62
CA PRO A 46 53.68 -21.13 13.99
C PRO A 46 52.83 -20.86 12.74
N GLY A 47 51.54 -21.22 12.80
CA GLY A 47 50.60 -21.02 11.69
C GLY A 47 50.70 -22.05 10.56
N ARG A 48 51.57 -23.06 10.68
CA ARG A 48 51.61 -24.18 9.75
C ARG A 48 50.28 -24.95 9.77
N GLY A 49 49.78 -25.29 8.59
CA GLY A 49 48.60 -26.15 8.45
C GLY A 49 48.87 -27.59 8.91
N PRO A 50 47.81 -28.42 8.99
CA PRO A 50 47.94 -29.80 9.46
C PRO A 50 48.88 -30.63 8.58
N VAL A 51 49.74 -31.42 9.20
CA VAL A 51 50.75 -32.23 8.49
C VAL A 51 50.30 -33.65 8.25
N THR A 52 49.53 -34.21 9.18
CA THR A 52 49.00 -35.57 9.12
C THR A 52 47.76 -35.63 8.26
N ASP A 53 47.49 -36.78 7.62
CA ASP A 53 46.33 -36.91 6.75
C ASP A 53 45.00 -36.79 7.52
N LEU A 54 44.96 -37.31 8.76
CA LEU A 54 43.82 -37.11 9.66
C LEU A 54 43.64 -35.64 10.05
N GLY A 55 44.74 -34.92 10.28
CA GLY A 55 44.72 -33.49 10.57
C GLY A 55 44.18 -32.68 9.39
N LYS A 56 44.60 -33.01 8.16
CA LYS A 56 44.13 -32.38 6.92
C LYS A 56 42.63 -32.63 6.72
N GLN A 57 42.19 -33.89 6.80
CA GLN A 57 40.77 -34.25 6.70
C GLN A 57 39.92 -33.51 7.73
N ASN A 58 40.35 -33.43 8.99
CA ASN A 58 39.64 -32.69 10.03
C ASN A 58 39.64 -31.17 9.80
N ALA A 59 40.67 -30.61 9.17
CA ALA A 59 40.67 -29.20 8.78
C ALA A 59 39.70 -28.94 7.63
N GLU A 60 39.66 -29.81 6.63
CA GLU A 60 38.68 -29.72 5.53
C GLU A 60 37.24 -29.85 6.02
N ILE A 61 36.97 -30.79 6.94
CA ILE A 61 35.66 -30.92 7.60
C ILE A 61 35.28 -29.61 8.31
N ARG A 62 36.21 -29.01 9.07
CA ARG A 62 35.97 -27.75 9.78
C ARG A 62 35.68 -26.60 8.82
N GLU A 63 36.40 -26.51 7.70
CA GLU A 63 36.17 -25.47 6.71
C GLU A 63 34.81 -25.64 6.01
N ARG A 64 34.47 -26.86 5.60
CA ARG A 64 33.15 -27.16 5.03
C ARG A 64 32.02 -26.80 5.98
N ASN A 65 32.14 -27.17 7.26
CA ASN A 65 31.17 -26.82 8.29
C ASN A 65 31.04 -25.30 8.48
N ARG A 66 32.15 -24.56 8.40
CA ARG A 66 32.14 -23.09 8.50
C ARG A 66 31.40 -22.45 7.32
N VAL A 67 31.64 -22.94 6.10
CA VAL A 67 30.95 -22.48 4.89
C VAL A 67 29.45 -22.77 4.97
N LEU A 68 29.06 -23.95 5.47
CA LEU A 68 27.65 -24.29 5.67
C LEU A 68 26.98 -23.37 6.69
N GLU A 69 27.65 -23.08 7.80
CA GLU A 69 27.12 -22.18 8.83
C GLU A 69 26.92 -20.75 8.30
N THR A 70 27.89 -20.22 7.54
CA THR A 70 27.78 -18.87 6.96
C THR A 70 26.70 -18.82 5.88
N ALA A 71 26.58 -19.85 5.04
CA ALA A 71 25.50 -19.94 4.05
C ALA A 71 24.13 -19.96 4.73
N ARG A 72 23.96 -20.76 5.78
CA ARG A 72 22.71 -20.82 6.56
C ARG A 72 22.31 -19.46 7.13
N LYS A 73 23.27 -18.77 7.77
CA LYS A 73 23.05 -17.42 8.32
C LYS A 73 22.69 -16.41 7.22
N ALA A 74 23.30 -16.52 6.05
CA ALA A 74 22.99 -15.65 4.92
C ALA A 74 21.55 -15.88 4.41
N VAL A 75 21.12 -17.15 4.30
CA VAL A 75 19.75 -17.50 3.90
C VAL A 75 18.73 -16.98 4.92
N GLU A 76 18.98 -17.18 6.22
CA GLU A 76 18.10 -16.71 7.28
C GLU A 76 17.93 -15.18 7.24
N LYS A 77 19.03 -14.45 7.08
CA LYS A 77 19.00 -12.99 6.92
C LYS A 77 18.25 -12.56 5.66
N ALA A 78 18.42 -13.28 4.55
CA ALA A 78 17.69 -13.00 3.31
C ALA A 78 16.18 -13.21 3.51
N GLN A 79 15.78 -14.31 4.15
CA GLN A 79 14.37 -14.59 4.47
C GLN A 79 13.75 -13.50 5.34
N GLU A 80 14.47 -13.02 6.35
CA GLU A 80 14.01 -11.90 7.19
C GLU A 80 13.77 -10.63 6.37
N LEU A 81 14.72 -10.26 5.49
CA LEU A 81 14.60 -9.11 4.61
C LEU A 81 13.42 -9.23 3.64
N PHE A 82 13.22 -10.40 3.02
CA PHE A 82 12.09 -10.65 2.14
C PHE A 82 10.76 -10.52 2.88
N SER A 83 10.65 -11.07 4.09
CA SER A 83 9.45 -10.93 4.91
C SER A 83 9.13 -9.47 5.26
N GLY A 84 10.16 -8.66 5.51
CA GLY A 84 10.02 -7.23 5.78
C GLY A 84 9.56 -6.45 4.54
N LEU A 85 10.11 -6.77 3.37
CA LEU A 85 9.70 -6.18 2.09
C LEU A 85 8.26 -6.53 1.74
N GLU A 86 7.86 -7.79 1.93
CA GLU A 86 6.50 -8.24 1.66
C GLU A 86 5.46 -7.46 2.48
N LYS A 87 5.72 -7.26 3.78
CA LYS A 87 4.85 -6.46 4.66
C LYS A 87 4.71 -5.02 4.14
N LYS A 88 5.83 -4.39 3.74
CA LYS A 88 5.83 -3.02 3.19
C LYS A 88 5.07 -2.95 1.86
N ALA A 89 5.27 -3.93 0.97
CA ALA A 89 4.56 -4.00 -0.30
C ALA A 89 3.04 -4.10 -0.10
N ARG A 90 2.58 -4.96 0.82
CA ARG A 90 1.15 -5.08 1.17
C ARG A 90 0.56 -3.75 1.66
N LEU A 91 1.30 -3.03 2.50
CA LEU A 91 0.87 -1.70 2.99
C LEU A 91 0.80 -0.68 1.84
N ALA A 92 1.79 -0.64 0.96
CA ALA A 92 1.82 0.27 -0.19
C ALA A 92 0.64 0.01 -1.14
N VAL A 93 0.36 -1.26 -1.45
CA VAL A 93 -0.80 -1.66 -2.27
C VAL A 93 -2.11 -1.25 -1.58
N GLY A 94 -2.22 -1.46 -0.26
CA GLY A 94 -3.38 -1.04 0.52
C GLY A 94 -3.62 0.47 0.48
N LEU A 95 -2.55 1.28 0.57
CA LEU A 95 -2.64 2.74 0.44
C LEU A 95 -3.04 3.17 -0.97
N ALA A 96 -2.41 2.60 -2.00
CA ALA A 96 -2.75 2.89 -3.40
C ALA A 96 -4.22 2.59 -3.68
N ARG A 97 -4.75 1.47 -3.17
CA ARG A 97 -6.17 1.11 -3.30
C ARG A 97 -7.09 2.15 -2.63
N LYS A 98 -6.76 2.61 -1.42
CA LYS A 98 -7.55 3.64 -0.73
C LYS A 98 -7.53 4.98 -1.47
N ILE A 99 -6.37 5.36 -2.01
CA ILE A 99 -6.23 6.58 -2.82
C ILE A 99 -7.10 6.46 -4.07
N GLY A 100 -7.02 5.33 -4.79
CA GLY A 100 -7.86 5.07 -5.96
C GLY A 100 -9.35 5.21 -5.66
N GLN A 101 -9.83 4.59 -4.59
CA GLN A 101 -11.23 4.68 -4.17
C GLN A 101 -11.67 6.11 -3.82
N ARG A 102 -10.80 6.91 -3.18
CA ARG A 102 -11.11 8.33 -2.90
C ARG A 102 -11.21 9.13 -4.19
N MET A 103 -10.26 8.94 -5.10
CA MET A 103 -10.24 9.63 -6.40
C MET A 103 -11.48 9.30 -7.24
N GLU A 104 -11.93 8.04 -7.24
CA GLU A 104 -13.16 7.65 -7.94
C GLU A 104 -14.40 8.33 -7.34
N ARG A 105 -14.53 8.35 -6.01
CA ARG A 105 -15.64 9.04 -5.32
C ARG A 105 -15.66 10.53 -5.62
N GLU A 106 -14.50 11.19 -5.65
CA GLU A 106 -14.41 12.61 -6.00
C GLU A 106 -14.83 12.86 -7.45
N ARG A 107 -14.38 12.01 -8.38
CA ARG A 107 -14.79 12.08 -9.80
C ARG A 107 -16.28 11.85 -9.98
N GLU A 108 -16.86 10.88 -9.28
CA GLU A 108 -18.30 10.62 -9.29
C GLU A 108 -19.09 11.80 -8.72
N ALA A 109 -18.66 12.35 -7.58
CA ALA A 109 -19.28 13.52 -6.98
C ALA A 109 -19.19 14.75 -7.90
N GLU A 110 -18.07 14.95 -8.58
CA GLU A 110 -17.91 16.03 -9.57
C GLU A 110 -18.85 15.83 -10.76
N ARG A 111 -18.99 14.59 -11.27
CA ARG A 111 -19.94 14.26 -12.34
C ARG A 111 -21.38 14.54 -11.90
N GLN A 112 -21.77 14.09 -10.70
CA GLN A 112 -23.10 14.35 -10.14
C GLN A 112 -23.36 15.86 -9.99
N ARG A 113 -22.38 16.63 -9.49
CA ARG A 113 -22.50 18.08 -9.38
C ARG A 113 -22.68 18.76 -10.74
N LYS A 114 -21.92 18.34 -11.75
CA LYS A 114 -22.07 18.84 -13.13
C LYS A 114 -23.43 18.49 -13.71
N GLU A 115 -23.94 17.30 -13.44
CA GLU A 115 -25.25 16.85 -13.91
C GLU A 115 -26.38 17.63 -13.23
N LEU A 116 -26.33 17.81 -11.92
CA LEU A 116 -27.28 18.64 -11.17
C LEU A 116 -27.25 20.10 -11.65
N ALA A 117 -26.07 20.66 -11.93
CA ALA A 117 -25.93 22.01 -12.47
C ALA A 117 -26.60 22.13 -13.85
N ARG A 118 -26.38 21.16 -14.74
CA ARG A 118 -27.06 21.10 -16.05
C ARG A 118 -28.58 21.00 -15.89
N GLN A 119 -29.08 20.15 -14.99
CA GLN A 119 -30.51 20.03 -14.73
C GLN A 119 -31.11 21.33 -14.20
N ALA A 120 -30.43 22.00 -13.27
CA ALA A 120 -30.86 23.29 -12.73
C ALA A 120 -30.90 24.39 -13.80
N GLU A 121 -29.95 24.37 -14.74
CA GLU A 121 -29.92 25.29 -15.87
C GLU A 121 -31.08 25.06 -16.83
N ILE A 122 -31.35 23.80 -17.19
CA ILE A 122 -32.53 23.43 -18.01
C ILE A 122 -33.82 23.90 -17.33
N ARG A 123 -33.96 23.65 -16.02
CA ARG A 123 -35.13 24.06 -15.25
C ARG A 123 -35.30 25.58 -15.24
N ARG A 124 -34.22 26.35 -14.99
CA ARG A 124 -34.25 27.81 -15.09
C ARG A 124 -34.71 28.29 -16.46
N GLN A 125 -34.24 27.66 -17.54
CA GLN A 125 -34.67 28.03 -18.90
C GLN A 125 -36.16 27.75 -19.11
N GLN A 126 -36.69 26.63 -18.58
CA GLN A 126 -38.11 26.32 -18.61
C GLN A 126 -38.94 27.34 -17.81
N ASP A 127 -38.49 27.70 -16.61
CA ASP A 127 -39.15 28.71 -15.76
C ASP A 127 -39.19 30.08 -16.45
N ILE A 128 -38.09 30.49 -17.11
CA ILE A 128 -38.05 31.74 -17.89
C ILE A 128 -39.02 31.69 -19.07
N ARG A 129 -39.00 30.59 -19.85
CA ARG A 129 -39.90 30.43 -21.01
C ARG A 129 -41.37 30.45 -20.59
N THR A 130 -41.73 29.72 -19.54
CA THR A 130 -43.11 29.68 -19.02
C THR A 130 -43.54 31.05 -18.46
N ALA A 131 -42.65 31.77 -17.77
CA ALA A 131 -42.94 33.13 -17.32
C ALA A 131 -43.12 34.11 -18.50
N GLU A 132 -42.32 33.99 -19.57
CA GLU A 132 -42.51 34.78 -20.79
C GLU A 132 -43.81 34.45 -21.51
N GLU A 133 -44.18 33.18 -21.61
CA GLU A 133 -45.46 32.73 -22.17
C GLU A 133 -46.64 33.26 -21.35
N ALA A 134 -46.57 33.18 -20.02
CA ALA A 134 -47.57 33.73 -19.12
C ALA A 134 -47.70 35.27 -19.24
N ARG A 135 -46.57 35.99 -19.38
CA ARG A 135 -46.58 37.43 -19.67
C ARG A 135 -47.27 37.74 -20.99
N LYS A 136 -46.93 37.01 -22.07
CA LYS A 136 -47.58 37.17 -23.38
C LYS A 136 -49.08 36.87 -23.32
N ALA A 137 -49.50 35.84 -22.58
CA ALA A 137 -50.91 35.52 -22.38
C ALA A 137 -51.65 36.64 -21.63
N ALA A 138 -51.07 37.16 -20.54
CA ALA A 138 -51.63 38.29 -19.79
C ALA A 138 -51.71 39.57 -20.65
N ASP A 139 -50.71 39.84 -21.50
CA ASP A 139 -50.73 40.97 -22.43
C ASP A 139 -51.81 40.81 -23.52
N LEU A 140 -52.11 39.57 -23.94
CA LEU A 140 -53.22 39.28 -24.86
C LEU A 140 -54.59 39.48 -24.19
N GLU A 141 -54.73 39.09 -22.91
CA GLU A 141 -55.95 39.34 -22.12
C GLU A 141 -56.15 40.82 -21.75
N ARG A 142 -55.06 41.58 -21.57
CA ARG A 142 -55.10 43.02 -21.24
C ARG A 142 -55.41 43.91 -22.44
N LYS A 143 -55.42 43.39 -23.67
CA LYS A 143 -55.92 44.15 -24.83
C LYS A 143 -57.42 44.38 -24.60
N PRO A 144 -57.89 45.64 -24.44
CA PRO A 144 -59.30 45.87 -24.18
C PRO A 144 -60.11 45.35 -25.36
N SER A 145 -61.13 44.56 -25.06
CA SER A 145 -62.20 44.25 -26.00
C SER A 145 -62.69 45.57 -26.58
N LYS A 146 -62.41 45.80 -27.87
CA LYS A 146 -63.01 46.89 -28.64
C LYS A 146 -64.47 46.49 -28.88
N GLY A 147 -65.24 46.51 -27.79
CA GLY A 147 -66.66 46.23 -27.72
C GLY A 147 -67.42 47.54 -27.75
N LEU A 148 -68.05 47.79 -28.89
CA LEU A 148 -69.33 48.48 -29.05
C LEU A 148 -70.04 48.89 -27.74
N SER A 149 -70.14 50.20 -27.50
CA SER A 149 -71.29 50.84 -26.84
C SER A 149 -71.56 52.11 -27.66
N ARG A 150 -72.64 52.29 -28.45
CA ARG A 150 -74.09 52.20 -28.21
C ARG A 150 -74.56 52.93 -26.96
N GLY A 151 -75.10 54.14 -27.21
CA GLY A 151 -75.97 54.93 -26.32
C GLY A 151 -75.21 56.00 -25.51
N ARG A 152 -75.72 57.21 -25.28
CA ARG A 152 -77.08 57.74 -25.43
C ARG A 152 -77.00 59.27 -25.30
N SER A 153 -77.90 59.95 -25.98
CA SER A 153 -78.19 61.39 -25.92
C SER A 153 -78.38 61.97 -24.52
N ARG A 154 -77.92 63.19 -24.31
CA ARG A 154 -78.49 64.25 -23.45
C ARG A 154 -78.18 65.58 -24.16
N ARG A 155 -79.09 66.21 -24.92
CA ARG A 155 -80.19 67.10 -24.52
C ARG A 155 -79.92 67.91 -23.24
N SER A 156 -79.55 69.17 -23.45
CA SER A 156 -79.97 70.37 -22.70
C SER A 156 -79.44 71.58 -23.50
N ASP A 157 -80.30 72.21 -24.29
CA ASP A 157 -80.89 73.53 -23.96
C ASP A 157 -79.86 74.66 -23.90
N GLN A 158 -79.77 75.44 -24.98
CA GLN A 158 -79.68 76.91 -24.89
C GLN A 158 -80.02 77.48 -26.26
N GLY A 159 -81.20 78.12 -26.36
CA GLY A 159 -81.73 78.64 -27.61
C GLY A 159 -81.10 79.95 -28.09
N TYR A 160 -81.34 80.26 -29.35
CA TYR A 160 -81.49 81.62 -29.87
C TYR A 160 -82.10 81.56 -31.30
N ASP A 161 -83.37 81.97 -31.43
CA ASP A 161 -83.99 82.52 -32.65
C ASP A 161 -83.39 83.92 -32.92
N PRO A 162 -83.34 84.49 -34.15
CA PRO A 162 -84.58 84.76 -34.92
C PRO A 162 -84.49 84.96 -36.47
N TRP A 163 -85.72 85.01 -37.03
CA TRP A 163 -86.22 85.53 -38.32
C TRP A 163 -86.35 84.58 -39.50
#